data_AF-A0A5C6TVQ7-F1
#
_entry.id   AF-A0A5C6TVQ7-F1
#
_cell.length_a   1.000
_cell.length_b   1.000
_cell.length_c   1.000
_cell.angle_alpha   90.00
_cell.angle_beta   90.00
_cell.angle_gamma   90.00
#
_symmetry.space_group_name_H-M   'P 1'
#
loop_
_entity.id
_entity.type
_entity.pdbx_description
1 polymer ?
#
loop_
_entity_poly.entity_id
_entity_poly.type
_entity_poly.pdbx_seq_one_letter_code
_entity_poly.pdbx_strand_id
1 'polypeptide(L)'
;MTDCERVLWSRLRGSQLDGRKFVRQFAIGPAIADFACRSARLVIELDGGQHAAATEADAERTRLIEVHGYTVIRFWNSDVTSNLDGILETILQHLRIAGNS
;
A
#
# COMPACT_ATOMS: atom_id res chain seq x y z
N MET A 1 5.90 8.86 -10.33
CA MET A 1 6.03 7.40 -10.17
C MET A 1 7.50 7.08 -10.11
N THR A 2 7.98 6.76 -8.92
CA THR A 2 9.34 6.25 -8.69
C THR A 2 9.54 4.90 -9.39
N ASP A 3 10.79 4.46 -9.56
CA ASP A 3 11.09 3.14 -10.15
C ASP A 3 10.46 2.00 -9.33
N CYS A 4 10.49 2.12 -8.00
CA CYS A 4 9.87 1.16 -7.08
C CYS A 4 8.35 1.09 -7.26
N GLU A 5 7.67 2.23 -7.35
CA GLU A 5 6.24 2.25 -7.67
C GLU A 5 5.95 1.57 -9.02
N ARG A 6 6.79 1.74 -10.05
CA ARG A 6 6.53 1.07 -11.35
C ARG A 6 6.63 -0.43 -11.24
N VAL A 7 7.64 -0.92 -10.53
CA VAL A 7 7.88 -2.35 -10.31
C VAL A 7 6.69 -2.97 -9.59
N LEU A 8 6.28 -2.40 -8.45
CA LEU A 8 5.13 -2.91 -7.72
C LEU A 8 3.84 -2.78 -8.54
N TRP A 9 3.62 -1.65 -9.21
CA TRP A 9 2.45 -1.44 -10.05
C TRP A 9 2.32 -2.46 -11.18
N SER A 10 3.43 -2.90 -11.76
CA SER A 10 3.42 -3.93 -12.81
C SER A 10 2.77 -5.24 -12.35
N ARG A 11 2.83 -5.54 -11.05
CA ARG A 11 2.26 -6.74 -10.42
C ARG A 11 0.85 -6.52 -9.88
N LEU A 12 0.49 -5.28 -9.52
CA LEU A 12 -0.84 -4.96 -8.97
C LEU A 12 -1.88 -4.62 -10.05
N ARG A 13 -1.45 -4.01 -11.16
CA ARG A 13 -2.37 -3.53 -12.22
C ARG A 13 -3.15 -4.66 -12.86
N GLY A 14 -4.30 -4.34 -13.45
CA GLY A 14 -5.08 -5.31 -14.23
C GLY A 14 -5.70 -6.44 -13.40
N SER A 15 -5.80 -6.27 -12.07
CA SER A 15 -6.31 -7.30 -11.16
C SER A 15 -5.46 -8.57 -11.12
N GLN A 16 -4.16 -8.44 -11.41
CA GLN A 16 -3.22 -9.57 -11.44
C GLN A 16 -3.01 -10.22 -10.07
N LEU A 17 -3.18 -9.46 -8.99
CA LEU A 17 -3.03 -9.98 -7.63
C LEU A 17 -4.40 -10.39 -7.06
N ASP A 18 -4.64 -11.70 -6.98
CA ASP A 18 -5.87 -12.32 -6.42
C ASP A 18 -7.19 -11.79 -7.03
N GLY A 19 -7.16 -11.33 -8.29
CA GLY A 19 -8.33 -10.73 -8.94
C GLY A 19 -8.75 -9.38 -8.34
N ARG A 20 -7.95 -8.78 -7.45
CA ARG A 20 -8.28 -7.55 -6.73
C ARG A 20 -7.85 -6.30 -7.50
N LYS A 21 -8.74 -5.30 -7.57
CA LYS A 21 -8.46 -4.03 -8.26
C LYS A 21 -7.68 -3.08 -7.36
N PHE A 22 -6.47 -2.75 -7.78
CA PHE A 22 -5.66 -1.69 -7.20
C PHE A 22 -5.76 -0.41 -8.03
N VAL A 23 -5.72 0.72 -7.34
CA VAL A 23 -5.58 2.08 -7.90
C VAL A 23 -4.34 2.74 -7.34
N ARG A 24 -3.82 3.74 -8.03
CA ARG A 24 -2.66 4.54 -7.62
C ARG A 24 -3.08 5.94 -7.17
N GLN A 25 -2.27 6.58 -6.31
CA GLN A 25 -2.46 7.96 -5.88
C GLN A 25 -3.90 8.23 -5.41
N PHE A 26 -4.38 7.35 -4.54
CA PHE A 26 -5.78 7.34 -4.14
C PHE A 26 -6.01 8.29 -2.97
N ALA A 27 -6.87 9.29 -3.18
CA ALA A 27 -7.25 10.22 -2.13
C ALA A 27 -8.21 9.57 -1.13
N ILE A 28 -7.86 9.65 0.16
CA ILE A 28 -8.65 9.19 1.30
C ILE A 28 -8.71 10.34 2.29
N GLY A 29 -9.83 11.06 2.30
CA GLY A 29 -9.94 12.34 3.01
C GLY A 29 -8.84 13.31 2.53
N PRO A 30 -8.06 13.91 3.45
CA PRO A 30 -6.96 14.81 3.09
C PRO A 30 -5.65 14.08 2.73
N ALA A 31 -5.59 12.76 2.88
CA ALA A 31 -4.39 11.96 2.59
C ALA A 31 -4.44 11.39 1.16
N ILE A 32 -3.27 11.20 0.54
CA ILE A 32 -3.13 10.54 -0.77
C ILE A 32 -2.25 9.30 -0.58
N ALA A 33 -2.80 8.11 -0.78
CA ALA A 33 -2.06 6.84 -0.71
C ALA A 33 -1.38 6.48 -2.03
N ASP A 34 -0.21 5.84 -2.00
CA ASP A 34 0.49 5.40 -3.23
C ASP A 34 -0.32 4.37 -4.01
N PHE A 35 -0.82 3.35 -3.31
CA PHE A 35 -1.73 2.35 -3.85
C PHE A 35 -2.88 2.06 -2.89
N ALA A 36 -4.04 1.71 -3.43
CA ALA A 36 -5.17 1.25 -2.64
C ALA A 36 -5.96 0.12 -3.33
N CYS A 37 -6.36 -0.88 -2.57
CA CYS A 37 -7.38 -1.85 -2.93
C CYS A 37 -8.67 -1.52 -2.17
N ARG A 38 -9.62 -0.90 -2.86
CA ARG A 38 -10.87 -0.43 -2.22
C ARG A 38 -11.73 -1.59 -1.69
N SER A 39 -11.77 -2.71 -2.40
CA SER A 39 -12.59 -3.86 -2.00
C SER A 39 -12.08 -4.54 -0.73
N ALA A 40 -10.77 -4.45 -0.47
CA ALA A 40 -10.15 -5.00 0.74
C ALA A 40 -9.88 -3.93 1.80
N ARG A 41 -10.25 -2.67 1.54
CA ARG A 41 -9.86 -1.49 2.32
C ARG A 41 -8.37 -1.53 2.72
N LEU A 42 -7.49 -1.80 1.75
CA LEU A 42 -6.06 -1.90 1.98
C LEU A 42 -5.34 -0.76 1.27
N VAL A 43 -4.44 -0.08 1.97
CA VAL A 43 -3.52 0.95 1.46
C VAL A 43 -2.10 0.41 1.54
N ILE A 44 -1.32 0.65 0.48
CA ILE A 44 0.11 0.33 0.42
C ILE A 44 0.87 1.63 0.19
N GLU A 45 1.87 1.88 1.04
CA GLU A 45 2.79 3.02 0.92
C GLU A 45 4.23 2.55 0.70
N LEU A 46 4.97 3.30 -0.13
CA LEU A 46 6.37 3.04 -0.42
C LEU A 46 7.24 4.16 0.15
N ASP A 47 8.13 3.82 1.08
CA ASP A 47 8.98 4.79 1.79
C ASP A 47 10.41 4.81 1.25
N GLY A 48 10.94 6.01 1.04
CA GLY A 48 12.25 6.27 0.44
C GLY A 48 13.44 6.29 1.40
N GLY A 49 13.27 5.96 2.68
CA GLY A 49 14.42 5.72 3.56
C GLY A 49 15.04 6.98 4.20
N GLN A 50 14.41 8.14 4.09
CA GLN A 50 14.85 9.35 4.83
C GLN A 50 13.93 9.72 6.00
N HIS A 51 12.78 9.08 6.14
CA HIS A 51 11.83 9.24 7.24
C HIS A 51 11.87 8.01 8.16
N ALA A 52 13.03 7.70 8.74
CA ALA A 52 13.10 6.69 9.82
C ALA A 52 12.46 7.18 11.13
N ALA A 53 12.14 8.48 11.23
CA ALA A 53 11.31 9.02 12.29
C ALA A 53 9.90 9.22 11.73
N ALA A 54 8.94 8.41 12.21
CA ALA A 54 7.52 8.74 12.06
C ALA A 54 7.32 10.13 12.67
N THR A 55 7.18 11.13 11.82
CA THR A 55 6.83 12.48 12.28
C THR A 55 5.39 12.45 12.77
N GLU A 56 5.01 13.36 13.66
CA GLU A 56 3.61 13.47 14.09
C GLU A 56 2.66 13.63 12.88
N ALA A 57 3.14 14.27 11.80
CA ALA A 57 2.41 14.39 10.54
C ALA A 57 2.16 13.04 9.84
N ASP A 58 3.10 12.10 9.89
CA ASP A 58 2.94 10.76 9.29
C ASP A 58 2.00 9.87 10.11
N ALA A 59 2.07 9.99 11.44
CA ALA A 59 1.15 9.31 12.35
C ALA A 59 -0.29 9.82 12.17
N GLU A 60 -0.47 11.13 12.03
CA GLU A 60 -1.78 11.74 11.78
C GLU A 60 -2.33 11.34 10.41
N ARG A 61 -1.49 11.33 9.37
CA ARG A 61 -1.86 10.85 8.04
C ARG A 61 -2.35 9.40 8.06
N THR A 62 -1.64 8.54 8.78
CA THR A 62 -2.03 7.13 8.95
C THR A 62 -3.37 7.01 9.66
N ARG A 63 -3.57 7.72 10.79
CA ARG A 63 -4.85 7.74 11.52
C ARG A 63 -6.02 8.19 10.64
N LEU A 64 -5.80 9.22 9.83
CA LEU A 64 -6.84 9.72 8.93
C LEU A 64 -7.27 8.65 7.92
N ILE A 65 -6.33 7.87 7.39
CA ILE A 65 -6.63 6.75 6.49
C ILE A 65 -7.38 5.64 7.25
N GLU A 66 -6.92 5.28 8.45
CA GLU A 66 -7.51 4.23 9.29
C GLU A 66 -8.94 4.56 9.73
N VAL A 67 -9.25 5.82 10.04
CA VAL A 67 -10.62 6.27 10.37
C VAL A 67 -11.60 6.06 9.22
N HIS A 68 -11.12 6.06 7.97
CA HIS A 68 -11.93 5.71 6.80
C HIS A 68 -12.06 4.18 6.59
N GLY A 69 -11.59 3.39 7.56
CA GLY A 69 -11.68 1.93 7.59
C GLY A 69 -10.62 1.22 6.76
N TYR A 70 -9.53 1.90 6.39
CA TYR A 70 -8.44 1.33 5.61
C TYR A 70 -7.30 0.83 6.50
N THR A 71 -6.79 -0.35 6.22
CA THR A 71 -5.54 -0.85 6.78
C THR A 71 -4.38 -0.28 5.96
N VAL A 72 -3.37 0.30 6.62
CA VAL A 72 -2.16 0.82 5.98
C VAL A 72 -1.00 -0.14 6.18
N ILE A 73 -0.34 -0.55 5.09
CA ILE A 73 0.93 -1.28 5.15
C ILE A 73 2.01 -0.50 4.38
N ARG A 74 3.23 -0.48 4.91
CA ARG A 74 4.35 0.28 4.35
C ARG A 74 5.52 -0.64 4.03
N PHE A 75 6.16 -0.40 2.89
CA PHE A 75 7.37 -1.10 2.47
C PHE A 75 8.49 -0.11 2.17
N TRP A 76 9.73 -0.50 2.45
CA TRP A 76 10.88 0.29 2.01
C TRP A 76 11.08 0.16 0.51
N ASN A 77 11.48 1.24 -0.15
CA ASN A 77 11.83 1.23 -1.58
C ASN A 77 12.92 0.19 -1.90
N SER A 78 13.90 0.00 -1.01
CA SER A 78 14.92 -1.03 -1.14
C SER A 78 14.34 -2.44 -1.20
N ASP A 79 13.27 -2.70 -0.45
CA ASP A 79 12.64 -4.01 -0.36
C ASP A 79 11.85 -4.32 -1.63
N VAL A 80 11.30 -3.31 -2.31
CA VAL A 80 10.64 -3.50 -3.61
C VAL A 80 11.59 -4.05 -4.65
N THR A 81 12.85 -3.62 -4.61
CA THR A 81 13.88 -4.11 -5.56
C THR A 81 14.52 -5.43 -5.15
N SER A 82 14.63 -5.70 -3.85
CA SER A 82 15.37 -6.86 -3.33
C SER A 82 14.48 -8.04 -2.91
N ASN A 83 13.21 -7.79 -2.60
CA ASN A 83 12.28 -8.77 -2.05
C ASN A 83 10.83 -8.53 -2.52
N LEU A 84 10.65 -8.35 -3.84
CA LEU A 84 9.33 -8.12 -4.41
C LEU A 84 8.34 -9.25 -4.10
N ASP A 85 8.78 -10.50 -4.15
CA ASP A 85 7.90 -11.65 -3.91
C ASP A 85 7.41 -11.70 -2.45
N GLY A 86 8.26 -11.37 -1.48
CA GLY A 86 7.84 -11.25 -0.07
C GLY A 86 6.83 -10.12 0.17
N ILE A 87 6.98 -9.01 -0.54
CA ILE A 87 6.00 -7.91 -0.53
C ILE A 87 4.65 -8.39 -1.09
N LEU A 88 4.66 -9.08 -2.23
CA LEU A 88 3.43 -9.60 -2.84
C LEU A 88 2.73 -10.62 -1.95
N GLU A 89 3.48 -11.51 -1.29
CA GLU A 89 2.92 -12.48 -0.34
C GLU A 89 2.29 -11.77 0.86
N THR A 90 2.94 -10.74 1.39
CA THR A 90 2.38 -9.93 2.48
C THR A 90 1.06 -9.27 2.06
N ILE A 91 1.02 -8.66 0.86
CA ILE A 91 -0.22 -8.07 0.33
C ILE A 91 -1.30 -9.14 0.17
N LEU A 92 -0.97 -10.32 -0.37
CA LEU A 92 -1.92 -11.43 -0.53
C LEU A 92 -2.52 -11.87 0.80
N GLN A 93 -1.72 -11.95 1.87
CA GLN A 93 -2.20 -12.30 3.20
C GLN A 93 -3.27 -11.30 3.68
N HIS A 94 -3.02 -10.00 3.52
CA HIS A 94 -4.01 -8.97 3.86
C HIS A 94 -5.29 -9.06 3.00
N LEU A 95 -5.16 -9.35 1.71
CA LEU A 95 -6.31 -9.50 0.80
C LEU A 95 -7.19 -10.71 1.17
N ARG A 96 -6.58 -11.81 1.63
CA ARG A 96 -7.28 -13.02 2.08
C ARG A 96 -8.06 -12.78 3.38
N ILE A 97 -7.46 -12.08 4.35
CA ILE A 97 -8.12 -11.72 5.61
C ILE A 97 -9.37 -10.88 5.33
N ALA A 98 -9.24 -9.86 4.48
CA ALA A 98 -10.36 -8.99 4.10
C ALA A 98 -11.45 -9.69 3.27
N GLY A 99 -11.13 -10.79 2.60
CA GLY A 99 -12.10 -11.60 1.83
C GLY A 99 -12.93 -12.57 2.67
N ASN A 100 -12.48 -12.89 3.88
CA ASN A 100 -13.14 -13.83 4.79
C ASN A 100 -14.00 -13.13 5.86
N SER A 101 -14.18 -11.81 5.75
CA SER A 101 -14.89 -10.96 6.72
C SER A 101 -16.28 -10.57 6.25
#